data_AF-A0A8H6Z8R3-F1
#
_entry.id   AF-A0A8H6Z8R3-F1
#
_cell.length_a   1.000
_cell.length_b   1.000
_cell.length_c   1.000
_cell.angle_alpha   90.00
_cell.angle_beta   90.00
_cell.angle_gamma   90.00
#
_symmetry.space_group_name_H-M   'P 1'
#
loop_
_entity.id
_entity.type
_entity.pdbx_description
1 polymer ?
#
loop_
_entity_poly.entity_id
_entity_poly.type
_entity_poly.pdbx_seq_one_letter_code
_entity_poly.pdbx_strand_id
1 'polypeptide(L)'
;MGGQASVHEVQIHADILFPTTLSPETADAIKALWRTPAIAHLLDNEELNLPASALHFVSDIQRLVQPDYTPTSKMFCTPAQKYALTETRFNMGALSMRLIDVGPLCSERRKWIHCFESVTSIIFCTALSDYEQVLLEERGLIPLSAYFPDYIGSLDINNATRLIL
;
A
#
# COMPACT_ATOMS: atom_id res chain seq x y z
N MET A 1 -35.03 -6.55 2.21
CA MET A 1 -34.27 -6.47 3.48
C MET A 1 -32.80 -6.30 3.12
N GLY A 2 -32.38 -5.05 2.91
CA GLY A 2 -31.02 -4.70 2.50
C GLY A 2 -30.15 -4.50 3.73
N GLY A 3 -29.12 -5.33 3.90
CA GLY A 3 -28.12 -5.15 4.93
C GLY A 3 -27.19 -4.02 4.54
N GLN A 4 -27.22 -2.92 5.29
CA GLN A 4 -26.25 -1.84 5.17
C GLN A 4 -24.86 -2.37 5.54
N ALA A 5 -23.93 -2.31 4.60
CA ALA A 5 -22.51 -2.47 4.89
C ALA A 5 -22.09 -1.28 5.76
N SER A 6 -21.85 -1.53 7.05
CA SER A 6 -21.18 -0.58 7.93
C SER A 6 -19.71 -0.52 7.51
N VAL A 7 -19.40 0.34 6.55
CA VAL A 7 -18.03 0.78 6.30
C VAL A 7 -17.62 1.58 7.53
N HIS A 8 -16.81 1.00 8.40
CA HIS A 8 -16.07 1.81 9.36
C HIS A 8 -15.11 2.65 8.53
N GLU A 9 -15.49 3.91 8.35
CA GLU A 9 -14.68 4.94 7.72
C GLU A 9 -13.39 5.01 8.52
N VAL A 10 -12.31 4.45 7.96
CA VAL A 10 -10.97 4.61 8.53
C VAL A 10 -10.68 6.09 8.37
N GLN A 11 -10.79 6.81 9.48
CA GLN A 11 -10.42 8.20 9.57
C GLN A 11 -8.91 8.26 9.36
N ILE A 12 -8.51 8.49 8.12
CA ILE A 12 -7.14 8.77 7.76
C ILE A 12 -6.79 10.02 8.57
N HIS A 13 -5.98 9.88 9.62
CA HIS A 13 -5.35 11.01 10.28
C HIS A 13 -4.49 11.70 9.20
N ALA A 14 -5.08 12.69 8.54
CA ALA A 14 -4.44 13.52 7.52
C ALA A 14 -3.31 14.37 8.11
N ASP A 15 -3.13 14.34 9.44
CA ASP A 15 -2.26 15.20 10.22
C ASP A 15 -0.74 14.99 10.01
N ILE A 16 -0.32 14.02 9.18
CA ILE A 16 1.11 13.79 8.87
C ILE A 16 1.48 14.18 7.42
N LEU A 17 0.50 14.53 6.58
CA LEU A 17 0.78 15.03 5.23
C LEU A 17 0.69 16.56 5.26
N PHE A 18 1.81 17.22 4.93
CA PHE A 18 1.86 18.67 4.75
C PHE A 18 0.59 19.14 4.01
N PRO A 19 -0.17 20.12 4.54
CA PRO A 19 -1.35 20.65 3.88
C PRO A 19 -0.92 21.60 2.76
N THR A 20 -0.11 21.09 1.83
CA THR A 20 0.26 21.82 0.63
C THR A 20 -0.82 21.51 -0.39
N THR A 21 -1.79 22.41 -0.50
CA THR A 21 -2.70 22.42 -1.65
C THR A 21 -1.85 22.61 -2.90
N LEU A 22 -2.03 21.72 -3.89
CA LEU A 22 -1.31 21.82 -5.15
C LEU A 22 -1.80 23.05 -5.90
N SER A 23 -0.96 24.08 -6.02
CA SER A 23 -1.34 25.30 -6.75
C SER A 23 -1.28 25.08 -8.28
N PRO A 24 -2.07 25.83 -9.09
CA PRO A 24 -2.00 25.76 -10.56
C PRO A 24 -0.60 26.00 -11.09
N GLU A 25 0.12 26.97 -10.52
CA GLU A 25 1.51 27.28 -10.88
C GLU A 25 2.44 26.10 -10.62
N THR A 26 2.23 25.37 -9.52
CA THR A 26 3.04 24.18 -9.19
C THR A 26 2.73 23.03 -10.15
N ALA A 27 1.47 22.82 -10.51
CA ALA A 27 1.09 21.82 -11.50
C ALA A 27 1.65 22.13 -12.90
N ASP A 28 1.68 23.41 -13.30
CA ASP A 28 2.31 23.85 -14.54
C ASP A 28 3.83 23.63 -14.51
N ALA A 29 4.49 23.97 -13.40
CA ALA A 29 5.92 23.75 -13.21
C ALA A 29 6.28 22.25 -13.27
N ILE A 30 5.52 21.39 -12.58
CA ILE A 30 5.72 19.93 -12.62
C ILE A 30 5.52 19.40 -14.04
N LYS A 31 4.49 19.87 -14.75
CA LYS A 31 4.22 19.46 -16.14
C LYS A 31 5.31 19.92 -17.10
N ALA A 32 5.87 21.12 -16.89
CA ALA A 32 7.01 21.62 -17.67
C ALA A 32 8.27 20.79 -17.38
N LEU A 33 8.55 20.50 -16.11
CA LEU A 33 9.68 19.66 -15.70
C LEU A 33 9.59 18.26 -16.31
N TRP A 34 8.41 17.63 -16.26
CA TRP A 34 8.17 16.29 -16.81
C TRP A 34 8.41 16.19 -18.31
N ARG A 35 8.29 17.30 -19.05
CA ARG A 35 8.54 17.37 -20.51
C ARG A 35 10.01 17.61 -20.86
N THR A 36 10.88 17.80 -19.87
CA THR A 36 12.29 18.07 -20.10
C THR A 36 13.00 16.79 -20.56
N PRO A 37 13.90 16.84 -21.57
CA PRO A 37 14.61 15.65 -22.05
C PRO A 37 15.42 14.94 -20.95
N ALA A 38 15.86 15.68 -19.91
CA ALA A 38 16.54 15.11 -18.75
C ALA A 38 15.67 14.07 -18.02
N ILE A 39 14.38 14.32 -17.82
CA ILE A 39 13.48 13.36 -17.15
C ILE A 39 13.26 12.14 -18.04
N ALA A 40 13.09 12.32 -19.35
CA ALA A 40 12.98 11.20 -20.28
C ALA A 40 14.21 10.30 -20.24
N HIS A 41 15.42 10.89 -20.29
CA HIS A 41 16.67 10.14 -20.16
C HIS A 41 16.80 9.39 -18.83
N LEU A 42 16.42 10.01 -17.72
CA LEU A 42 16.48 9.37 -16.40
C LEU A 42 15.47 8.21 -16.25
N LEU A 43 14.31 8.31 -16.91
CA LEU A 43 13.32 7.23 -16.95
C LEU A 43 13.81 6.08 -17.84
N ASP A 44 14.39 6.37 -19.01
CA ASP A 44 14.91 5.37 -19.94
C ASP A 44 16.10 4.58 -19.35
N ASN A 45 16.90 5.21 -18.49
CA ASN A 45 18.03 4.58 -17.82
C ASN A 45 17.66 3.91 -16.49
N GLU A 46 16.37 3.87 -16.11
CA GLU A 46 15.88 3.33 -14.83
C GLU A 46 16.55 3.93 -13.57
N GLU A 47 17.20 5.10 -13.69
CA GLU A 47 17.87 5.79 -12.58
C GLU A 47 16.88 6.46 -11.61
N LEU A 48 15.64 6.68 -12.08
CA LEU A 48 14.54 7.20 -11.28
C LEU A 48 13.62 6.07 -10.82
N ASN A 49 13.68 5.75 -9.53
CA ASN A 49 12.70 4.87 -8.90
C ASN A 49 11.41 5.63 -8.59
N LEU A 50 10.52 5.71 -9.59
CA LEU A 50 9.19 6.30 -9.42
C LEU A 50 8.13 5.20 -9.23
N PRO A 51 7.10 5.45 -8.40
CA PRO A 51 5.95 4.57 -8.34
C PRO A 51 5.31 4.42 -9.72
N ALA A 52 4.83 3.22 -10.07
CA ALA A 52 4.12 2.97 -11.33
C ALA A 52 2.92 3.92 -11.55
N SER A 53 2.34 4.42 -10.45
CA SER A 53 1.23 5.38 -10.49
C SER A 53 1.66 6.81 -10.83
N ALA A 54 2.95 7.16 -10.70
CA ALA A 54 3.46 8.52 -10.90
C ALA A 54 3.12 9.04 -12.30
N LEU A 55 3.27 8.21 -13.33
CA LEU A 55 2.95 8.59 -14.71
C LEU A 55 1.47 8.97 -14.86
N HIS A 56 0.58 8.24 -14.20
CA HIS A 56 -0.86 8.53 -14.22
C HIS A 56 -1.16 9.88 -13.55
N PHE A 57 -0.56 10.16 -12.39
CA PHE A 57 -0.78 11.44 -11.69
C PHE A 57 -0.19 12.64 -12.42
N VAL A 58 1.03 12.52 -12.97
CA VAL A 58 1.68 13.64 -13.67
C VAL A 58 0.98 13.96 -14.99
N SER A 59 0.50 12.94 -15.71
CA SER A 59 -0.28 13.14 -16.94
C SER A 59 -1.59 13.89 -16.67
N ASP A 60 -2.26 13.56 -15.56
CA ASP A 60 -3.54 14.13 -15.15
C ASP A 60 -3.39 15.34 -14.19
N ILE A 61 -2.19 15.90 -14.00
CA ILE A 61 -1.93 16.86 -12.92
C ILE A 61 -2.82 18.11 -12.98
N GLN A 62 -3.19 18.54 -14.19
CA GLN A 62 -4.09 19.68 -14.41
C GLN A 62 -5.51 19.42 -13.91
N ARG A 63 -5.94 18.16 -13.95
CA ARG A 63 -7.23 17.71 -13.41
C ARG A 63 -7.20 17.73 -11.88
N LEU A 64 -6.07 17.36 -11.27
CA LEU A 64 -5.90 17.30 -9.81
C LEU A 64 -6.00 18.66 -9.12
N VAL A 65 -5.70 19.75 -9.83
CA VAL A 65 -5.77 21.11 -9.29
C VAL A 65 -7.16 21.76 -9.44
N GLN A 66 -8.06 21.16 -10.22
CA GLN A 66 -9.38 21.74 -10.41
C GLN A 66 -10.18 21.75 -9.10
N PRO A 67 -10.91 22.84 -8.79
CA PRO A 67 -11.66 22.95 -7.55
C PRO A 67 -12.83 21.96 -7.45
N ASP A 68 -13.33 21.47 -8.59
CA ASP A 68 -14.38 20.45 -8.74
C ASP A 68 -13.81 19.04 -9.00
N TYR A 69 -12.51 18.85 -8.75
CA TYR A 69 -11.84 17.57 -8.95
C TYR A 69 -12.54 16.44 -8.19
N THR A 70 -12.89 15.38 -8.93
CA THR A 70 -13.41 14.13 -8.37
C THR A 70 -12.46 12.97 -8.70
N PRO A 71 -12.02 12.18 -7.71
CA PRO A 71 -11.17 11.02 -7.95
C PRO A 71 -11.83 9.95 -8.82
N THR A 72 -11.04 9.35 -9.70
CA THR A 72 -11.49 8.22 -10.55
C THR A 72 -11.26 6.90 -9.83
N SER A 73 -12.06 5.87 -10.15
CA SER A 73 -11.93 4.51 -9.61
C SER A 73 -10.49 3.96 -9.63
N LYS A 74 -9.75 4.18 -10.74
CA LYS A 74 -8.35 3.76 -10.91
C LYS A 74 -7.38 4.35 -9.87
N MET A 75 -7.70 5.51 -9.31
CA MET A 75 -6.84 6.19 -8.35
C MET A 75 -6.92 5.54 -6.97
N PHE A 76 -8.07 4.94 -6.62
CA PHE A 76 -8.19 4.13 -5.42
C PHE A 76 -7.40 2.83 -5.50
N CYS A 77 -7.01 2.40 -6.71
CA CYS A 77 -6.11 1.27 -6.91
C CYS A 77 -4.63 1.64 -6.73
N THR A 78 -4.31 2.92 -6.56
CA THR A 78 -2.93 3.33 -6.22
C THR A 78 -2.66 2.98 -4.76
N PRO A 79 -1.59 2.23 -4.45
CA PRO A 79 -1.22 1.93 -3.09
C PRO A 79 -0.90 3.22 -2.33
N ALA A 80 -1.65 3.50 -1.26
CA ALA A 80 -1.24 4.47 -0.26
C ALA A 80 -0.27 3.79 0.72
N GLN A 81 0.74 4.52 1.20
CA GLN A 81 1.61 3.99 2.24
C GLN A 81 0.77 3.67 3.49
N LYS A 82 0.78 2.40 3.88
CA LYS A 82 0.08 1.94 5.09
C LYS A 82 1.03 2.01 6.26
N TYR A 83 0.66 2.83 7.25
CA TYR A 83 1.41 2.97 8.49
C TYR A 83 1.03 1.94 9.55
N ALA A 84 -0.12 1.29 9.39
CA ALA A 84 -0.70 0.43 10.40
C ALA A 84 -1.37 -0.81 9.79
N LEU A 85 -1.64 -1.78 10.66
CA LEU A 85 -2.51 -2.92 10.40
C LEU A 85 -3.95 -2.45 10.15
N THR A 86 -4.58 -2.96 9.09
CA THR A 86 -5.99 -2.65 8.77
C THR A 86 -6.82 -3.92 8.77
N GLU A 87 -7.92 -3.93 9.53
CA GLU A 87 -8.90 -5.01 9.53
C GLU A 87 -10.11 -4.62 8.67
N THR A 88 -10.47 -5.47 7.71
CA THR A 88 -11.68 -5.33 6.91
C THR A 88 -12.57 -6.56 7.09
N ARG A 89 -13.84 -6.35 7.43
CA ARG A 89 -14.84 -7.42 7.53
C ARG A 89 -15.84 -7.30 6.39
N PHE A 90 -16.06 -8.40 5.69
CA PHE A 90 -17.02 -8.46 4.60
C PHE A 90 -17.64 -9.85 4.48
N ASN A 91 -18.83 -9.91 3.90
CA ASN A 91 -19.52 -11.18 3.65
C ASN A 91 -19.39 -11.56 2.19
N MET A 92 -19.07 -12.83 1.92
CA MET A 92 -19.09 -13.43 0.59
C MET A 92 -20.15 -14.54 0.59
N GLY A 93 -21.38 -14.18 0.22
CA GLY A 93 -22.53 -15.07 0.38
C GLY A 93 -22.84 -15.34 1.85
N ALA A 94 -22.82 -16.62 2.25
CA ALA A 94 -23.02 -17.03 3.64
C ALA A 94 -21.73 -17.00 4.49
N LEU A 95 -20.58 -16.73 3.88
CA LEU A 95 -19.29 -16.72 4.55
C LEU A 95 -18.96 -15.31 5.06
N SER A 96 -18.73 -15.18 6.37
CA SER A 96 -18.19 -13.95 6.96
C SER A 96 -16.67 -14.00 6.95
N MET A 97 -16.04 -13.05 6.27
CA MET A 97 -14.60 -12.95 6.10
C MET A 97 -14.04 -11.83 6.95
N ARG A 98 -12.93 -12.11 7.62
CA ARG A 98 -12.07 -11.11 8.27
C ARG A 98 -10.74 -11.09 7.52
N LEU A 99 -10.48 -10.00 6.81
CA LEU A 99 -9.21 -9.75 6.14
C LEU A 99 -8.37 -8.81 7.01
N ILE A 100 -7.16 -9.24 7.33
CA ILE A 100 -6.18 -8.42 8.02
C ILE A 100 -5.09 -8.10 7.01
N ASP A 101 -4.99 -6.83 6.63
CA ASP A 101 -3.94 -6.32 5.77
C ASP A 101 -2.84 -5.70 6.63
N VAL A 102 -1.62 -6.13 6.36
CA VAL A 102 -0.46 -5.85 7.19
C VAL A 102 0.50 -5.01 6.36
N GLY A 103 0.69 -3.76 6.79
CA GLY A 103 1.55 -2.81 6.08
C GLY A 103 3.00 -3.28 5.97
N PRO A 104 3.75 -2.79 4.97
CA PRO A 104 5.11 -3.24 4.65
C PRO A 104 6.18 -2.79 5.67
N LEU A 105 5.84 -1.87 6.59
CA LEU A 105 6.80 -1.26 7.49
C LEU A 105 7.33 -2.24 8.54
N CYS A 106 8.66 -2.34 8.62
CA CYS A 106 9.36 -3.18 9.60
C CYS A 106 8.96 -2.87 11.05
N SER A 107 8.62 -1.62 11.40
CA SER A 107 8.17 -1.24 12.75
C SER A 107 6.87 -1.92 13.17
N GLU A 108 6.02 -2.26 12.21
CA GLU A 108 4.74 -2.91 12.46
C GLU A 108 4.89 -4.43 12.64
N ARG A 109 6.03 -5.03 12.26
CA ARG A 109 6.28 -6.48 12.40
C ARG A 109 5.98 -6.98 13.79
N ARG A 110 6.30 -6.22 14.84
CA ARG A 110 6.03 -6.59 16.24
C ARG A 110 4.54 -6.74 16.57
N LYS A 111 3.64 -6.11 15.80
CA LYS A 111 2.19 -6.17 16.01
C LYS A 111 1.52 -7.36 15.29
N TRP A 112 2.25 -8.03 14.39
CA TRP A 112 1.69 -9.11 13.56
C TRP A 112 1.22 -10.32 14.37
N ILE A 113 1.85 -10.57 15.52
CA ILE A 113 1.55 -11.74 16.37
C ILE A 113 0.08 -11.79 16.83
N HIS A 114 -0.55 -10.64 17.03
CA HIS A 114 -1.95 -10.53 17.43
C HIS A 114 -2.94 -10.87 16.32
N CYS A 115 -2.47 -10.94 15.07
CA CYS A 115 -3.31 -11.20 13.90
C CYS A 115 -3.36 -12.68 13.50
N PHE A 116 -2.63 -13.52 14.22
CA PHE A 116 -2.46 -14.93 13.90
C PHE A 116 -3.29 -15.88 14.78
N GLU A 117 -4.20 -15.34 15.59
CA GLU A 117 -5.17 -16.14 16.33
C GLU A 117 -6.29 -16.60 15.37
N SER A 118 -6.56 -17.91 15.29
CA SER A 118 -7.61 -18.48 14.45
C SER A 118 -7.52 -18.14 12.95
N VAL A 119 -6.30 -18.00 12.42
CA VAL A 119 -6.09 -17.72 10.99
C VAL A 119 -6.42 -18.94 10.12
N THR A 120 -7.28 -18.76 9.11
CA THR A 120 -7.64 -19.84 8.16
C THR A 120 -6.69 -19.92 6.98
N SER A 121 -6.21 -18.77 6.49
CA SER A 121 -5.32 -18.68 5.33
C SER A 121 -4.40 -17.47 5.42
N ILE A 122 -3.18 -17.63 4.93
CA ILE A 122 -2.16 -16.60 4.85
C ILE A 122 -1.84 -16.39 3.37
N ILE A 123 -1.89 -15.14 2.92
CA ILE A 123 -1.60 -14.74 1.55
C ILE A 123 -0.31 -13.92 1.56
N PHE A 124 0.70 -14.40 0.85
CA PHE A 124 1.95 -13.67 0.61
C PHE A 124 1.88 -13.02 -0.77
N CYS A 125 1.87 -11.70 -0.81
CA CYS A 125 1.91 -10.96 -2.06
C CYS A 125 3.36 -10.58 -2.40
N THR A 126 3.82 -10.91 -3.60
CA THR A 126 5.15 -10.53 -4.09
C THR A 126 5.04 -9.82 -5.44
N ALA A 127 5.75 -8.71 -5.59
CA ALA A 127 5.82 -8.02 -6.88
C ALA A 127 6.87 -8.71 -7.77
N LEU A 128 6.43 -9.43 -8.80
CA LEU A 128 7.34 -10.05 -9.78
C LEU A 128 8.07 -9.01 -10.64
N SER A 129 7.47 -7.82 -10.83
CA SER A 129 8.06 -6.71 -11.57
C SER A 129 9.33 -6.16 -10.94
N ASP A 130 9.47 -6.33 -9.62
CA ASP A 130 10.51 -5.66 -8.84
C ASP A 130 11.73 -6.56 -8.66
N TYR A 131 11.84 -7.63 -9.47
CA TYR A 131 12.92 -8.62 -9.35
C TYR A 131 14.33 -8.01 -9.49
N GLU A 132 14.49 -7.02 -10.37
CA GLU A 132 15.76 -6.33 -10.60
C GLU A 132 15.93 -5.09 -9.69
N GLN A 133 14.93 -4.75 -8.86
CA GLN A 133 14.98 -3.56 -8.01
C GLN A 133 15.71 -3.84 -6.70
N VAL A 134 16.65 -2.96 -6.37
CA VAL A 134 17.35 -3.00 -5.08
C VAL A 134 16.51 -2.28 -4.02
N LEU A 135 16.17 -2.99 -2.95
CA LEU A 135 15.53 -2.39 -1.78
C LEU A 135 16.54 -1.44 -1.09
N LEU A 136 16.15 -0.17 -0.91
CA LEU A 136 16.92 0.81 -0.14
C LEU A 136 17.15 0.37 1.32
N GLU A 137 16.24 -0.45 1.86
CA GLU A 137 16.40 -1.07 3.18
C GLU A 137 17.18 -2.38 3.04
N GLU A 138 18.51 -2.31 2.98
CA GLU A 138 19.36 -3.48 3.18
C GLU A 138 19.24 -3.95 4.64
N ARG A 139 18.30 -4.86 4.88
CA ARG A 139 18.30 -5.69 6.09
C ARG A 139 18.32 -7.13 5.60
N GLY A 140 19.46 -7.79 5.76
CA GLY A 140 19.59 -9.23 5.51
C GLY A 140 18.47 -10.00 6.20
N LEU A 141 18.19 -11.23 5.76
CA LEU A 141 17.10 -12.05 6.31
C LEU A 141 17.17 -12.11 7.84
N ILE A 142 16.30 -11.36 8.52
CA ILE A 142 16.17 -11.40 9.98
C ILE A 142 15.12 -12.47 10.31
N PRO A 143 15.51 -13.57 10.96
CA PRO A 143 14.58 -14.66 11.24
C PRO A 143 13.43 -14.17 12.13
N LEU A 144 12.25 -14.79 11.97
CA LEU A 144 11.07 -14.42 12.74
C LEU A 144 11.30 -14.51 14.26
N SER A 145 12.16 -15.44 14.71
CA SER A 145 12.61 -15.58 16.09
C SER A 145 13.35 -14.36 16.64
N ALA A 146 13.99 -13.54 15.79
CA ALA A 146 14.62 -12.31 16.23
C ALA A 146 13.60 -11.19 16.50
N TYR A 147 12.40 -11.26 15.91
CA TYR A 147 11.28 -10.36 16.21
C TYR A 147 10.39 -10.91 17.32
N PHE A 148 10.27 -12.24 17.39
CA PHE A 148 9.34 -12.95 18.28
C PHE A 148 10.03 -14.17 18.90
N PRO A 149 10.92 -13.98 19.89
CA PRO A 149 11.69 -15.07 20.48
C PRO A 149 10.81 -16.10 21.21
N ASP A 150 9.68 -15.65 21.78
CA ASP A 150 8.73 -16.49 22.51
C ASP A 150 7.66 -17.12 21.61
N TYR A 151 7.68 -16.85 20.30
CA TYR A 151 6.69 -17.36 19.37
C TYR A 151 7.08 -18.75 18.86
N ILE A 152 6.42 -19.77 19.40
CA ILE A 152 6.66 -21.19 19.07
C ILE A 152 5.80 -21.65 17.87
N GLY A 153 4.95 -20.77 17.33
CA GLY A 153 3.95 -21.15 16.34
C GLY A 153 2.66 -21.62 17.00
N SER A 154 1.56 -20.87 16.83
CA SER A 154 0.24 -21.40 17.19
C SER A 154 -0.13 -22.54 16.23
N LEU A 155 -0.89 -23.53 16.73
CA LEU A 155 -1.43 -24.60 15.90
C LEU A 155 -2.20 -24.04 14.69
N ASP A 156 -2.81 -22.87 14.87
CA ASP A 156 -3.59 -22.15 13.87
C ASP A 156 -2.73 -21.67 12.69
N ILE A 157 -1.56 -21.05 12.92
CA ILE A 157 -0.65 -20.69 11.81
C ILE A 157 -0.17 -21.93 11.09
N ASN A 158 0.19 -22.97 11.84
CA ASN A 158 0.79 -24.15 11.25
C ASN A 158 -0.20 -24.89 10.33
N ASN A 159 -1.49 -24.89 10.68
CA ASN A 159 -2.57 -25.47 9.90
C ASN A 159 -3.18 -24.52 8.85
N ALA A 160 -2.82 -23.25 8.85
CA ALA A 160 -3.34 -22.30 7.87
C ALA A 160 -2.89 -22.65 6.45
N THR A 161 -3.82 -22.49 5.50
CA THR A 161 -3.48 -22.61 4.07
C THR A 161 -2.58 -21.45 3.66
N ARG A 162 -1.48 -21.74 2.96
CA ARG A 162 -0.51 -20.73 2.51
C ARG A 162 -0.68 -20.51 1.01
N LEU A 163 -0.92 -19.27 0.61
CA LEU A 163 -1.06 -18.85 -0.77
C LEU A 163 0.02 -17.81 -1.09
N ILE A 164 0.56 -17.88 -2.31
CA ILE A 164 1.47 -16.88 -2.86
C ILE A 164 0.76 -16.25 -4.07
N LEU A 165 0.66 -14.93 -4.07
CA LEU A 165 0.12 -14.12 -5.17
C LEU A 165 1.22 -13.28 -5.80
#